data_AF-K1Z3N3-F1
#
_entry.id   AF-K1Z3N3-F1
#
_cell.length_a   1.000
_cell.length_b   1.000
_cell.length_c   1.000
_cell.angle_alpha   90.00
_cell.angle_beta   90.00
_cell.angle_gamma   90.00
#
_symmetry.space_group_name_H-M   'P 1'
#
loop_
_entity.id
_entity.type
_entity.pdbx_description
1 polymer ?
#
loop_
_entity_poly.entity_id
_entity_poly.type
_entity_poly.pdbx_seq_one_letter_code
_entity_poly.pdbx_strand_id
1 'polypeptide(L)'
;MVAEKKPELVAGLLKNLEPAFDTPEAQTRWMIIRTYGLCAKLNPKIAEEALNKARSFIKEDSGACLWNRTIIYLGYLGAVSEKYAQRVFPILEKAFTTVPRQENAIFEAVERMASVLDSQTKNKVLKFAEKYSSNSKSNIKSRATKLLIKFKK
;
A
#
# COMPACT_ATOMS: atom_id res chain seq x y z
N MET A 1 -14.17 4.48 -11.01
CA MET A 1 -14.54 3.09 -10.63
C MET A 1 -15.57 3.13 -9.51
N VAL A 2 -16.58 2.24 -9.48
CA VAL A 2 -17.66 2.31 -8.46
C VAL A 2 -17.11 2.31 -7.04
N ALA A 3 -16.14 1.44 -6.74
CA ALA A 3 -15.54 1.34 -5.42
C ALA A 3 -14.81 2.61 -4.93
N GLU A 4 -14.46 3.56 -5.81
CA GLU A 4 -13.88 4.84 -5.37
C GLU A 4 -14.93 5.77 -4.75
N LYS A 5 -16.18 5.68 -5.22
CA LYS A 5 -17.28 6.54 -4.78
C LYS A 5 -18.21 5.85 -3.79
N LYS A 6 -18.38 4.53 -3.95
CA LYS A 6 -19.33 3.69 -3.21
C LYS A 6 -18.72 2.30 -2.93
N PRO A 7 -17.66 2.20 -2.12
CA PRO A 7 -17.01 0.92 -1.79
C PRO A 7 -17.95 -0.10 -1.14
N GLU A 8 -18.98 0.37 -0.43
CA GLU A 8 -20.02 -0.46 0.21
C GLU A 8 -20.82 -1.32 -0.76
N LEU A 9 -20.98 -0.88 -2.01
CA LEU A 9 -21.67 -1.65 -3.04
C LEU A 9 -20.80 -2.78 -3.61
N VAL A 10 -19.48 -2.75 -3.37
CA VAL A 10 -18.50 -3.68 -3.95
C VAL A 10 -17.88 -4.58 -2.89
N ALA A 11 -17.80 -4.13 -1.63
CA ALA A 11 -17.11 -4.84 -0.55
C ALA A 11 -17.62 -6.27 -0.31
N GLY A 12 -18.93 -6.52 -0.50
CA GLY A 12 -19.52 -7.86 -0.40
C GLY A 12 -19.20 -8.77 -1.58
N LEU A 13 -18.71 -8.23 -2.70
CA LEU A 13 -18.43 -8.94 -3.94
C LEU A 13 -16.93 -9.22 -4.14
N LEU A 14 -16.05 -8.78 -3.23
CA LEU A 14 -14.60 -8.90 -3.40
C LEU A 14 -14.16 -10.33 -3.72
N LYS A 15 -14.73 -11.33 -3.04
CA LYS A 15 -14.35 -12.74 -3.26
C LYS A 15 -14.62 -13.19 -4.71
N ASN A 16 -15.69 -12.69 -5.33
CA ASN A 16 -16.05 -13.02 -6.71
C ASN A 16 -15.05 -12.39 -7.72
N LEU A 17 -14.29 -11.39 -7.29
CA LEU A 17 -13.30 -10.70 -8.12
C LEU A 17 -11.91 -11.33 -8.04
N GLU A 18 -11.68 -12.28 -7.11
CA GLU A 18 -10.37 -12.91 -6.92
C GLU A 18 -9.78 -13.54 -8.19
N PRO A 19 -10.53 -14.25 -9.06
CA PRO A 19 -9.98 -14.82 -10.29
C PRO A 19 -9.34 -13.78 -11.22
N ALA A 20 -9.76 -12.51 -11.11
CA ALA A 20 -9.23 -11.42 -11.93
C ALA A 20 -7.81 -10.99 -11.55
N PHE A 21 -7.22 -11.54 -10.48
CA PHE A 21 -5.78 -11.39 -10.19
C PHE A 21 -4.90 -12.18 -11.16
N ASP A 22 -5.44 -13.21 -11.81
CA ASP A 22 -4.69 -14.15 -12.64
C ASP A 22 -4.88 -13.91 -14.14
N THR A 23 -5.61 -12.85 -14.51
CA THR A 23 -5.77 -12.45 -15.91
C THR A 23 -4.45 -11.90 -16.47
N PRO A 24 -4.12 -12.18 -17.74
CA PRO A 24 -2.86 -11.71 -18.33
C PRO A 24 -2.78 -10.18 -18.38
N GLU A 25 -3.91 -9.49 -18.52
CA GLU A 25 -3.99 -8.04 -18.63
C GLU A 25 -3.55 -7.37 -17.32
N ALA A 26 -2.44 -6.63 -17.37
CA ALA A 26 -1.96 -5.85 -16.23
C ALA A 26 -3.01 -4.83 -15.75
N GLN A 27 -3.85 -4.32 -16.68
CA GLN A 27 -4.91 -3.37 -16.36
C GLN A 27 -5.93 -3.94 -15.39
N THR A 28 -6.44 -5.13 -15.70
CA THR A 28 -7.39 -5.85 -14.86
C THR A 28 -6.79 -6.11 -13.49
N ARG A 29 -5.57 -6.66 -13.44
CA ARG A 29 -4.88 -6.95 -12.17
C ARG A 29 -4.72 -5.72 -11.27
N TRP A 30 -4.29 -4.57 -11.83
CA TRP A 30 -4.14 -3.36 -11.00
C TRP A 30 -5.47 -2.76 -10.58
N MET A 31 -6.53 -2.86 -11.39
CA MET A 31 -7.87 -2.41 -11.03
C MET A 31 -8.45 -3.24 -9.87
N ILE A 32 -8.23 -4.54 -9.89
CA ILE A 32 -8.77 -5.46 -8.87
C ILE A 32 -8.04 -5.27 -7.55
N ILE A 33 -6.70 -5.21 -7.54
CA ILE A 33 -5.95 -4.96 -6.29
C ILE A 33 -6.31 -3.59 -5.68
N ARG A 34 -6.56 -2.59 -6.54
CA ARG A 34 -7.05 -1.28 -6.10
C ARG A 34 -8.44 -1.36 -5.48
N THR A 35 -9.34 -2.16 -6.06
CA THR A 35 -10.69 -2.39 -5.54
C THR A 35 -10.66 -3.02 -4.16
N TYR A 36 -9.80 -4.02 -3.97
CA TYR A 36 -9.53 -4.63 -2.65
C TYR A 36 -9.06 -3.58 -1.64
N GLY A 37 -8.16 -2.68 -2.03
CA GLY A 37 -7.69 -1.60 -1.16
C GLY A 37 -8.80 -0.64 -0.74
N LEU A 38 -9.60 -0.18 -1.71
CA LEU A 38 -10.72 0.74 -1.44
C LEU A 38 -11.78 0.12 -0.51
N CYS A 39 -11.96 -1.19 -0.57
CA CYS A 39 -12.93 -1.92 0.25
C CYS A 39 -12.36 -2.48 1.56
N ALA A 40 -11.06 -2.30 1.82
CA ALA A 40 -10.38 -2.97 2.93
C ALA A 40 -10.98 -2.65 4.30
N LYS A 41 -11.46 -1.42 4.53
CA LYS A 41 -12.12 -1.06 5.80
C LYS A 41 -13.47 -1.77 6.00
N LEU A 42 -14.18 -2.07 4.92
CA LEU A 42 -15.51 -2.66 4.96
C LEU A 42 -15.46 -4.20 5.00
N ASN A 43 -14.46 -4.79 4.36
CA ASN A 43 -14.26 -6.23 4.34
C ASN A 43 -12.78 -6.61 4.48
N PRO A 44 -12.17 -6.38 5.66
CA PRO A 44 -10.73 -6.52 5.84
C PRO A 44 -10.24 -7.96 5.76
N LYS A 45 -11.09 -8.94 6.12
CA LYS A 45 -10.76 -10.36 6.02
C LYS A 45 -10.55 -10.77 4.56
N ILE A 46 -11.51 -10.47 3.68
CA ILE A 46 -11.37 -10.80 2.26
C ILE A 46 -10.28 -9.95 1.60
N ALA A 47 -10.16 -8.67 1.99
CA ALA A 47 -9.08 -7.83 1.48
C ALA A 47 -7.71 -8.44 1.78
N GLU A 48 -7.51 -8.96 2.99
CA GLU A 48 -6.27 -9.62 3.43
C GLU A 48 -5.91 -10.89 2.63
N GLU A 49 -6.89 -11.64 2.13
CA GLU A 49 -6.63 -12.84 1.32
C GLU A 49 -5.78 -12.52 0.07
N ALA A 50 -5.88 -11.30 -0.47
CA ALA A 50 -5.07 -10.84 -1.60
C ALA A 50 -3.60 -10.54 -1.26
N LEU A 51 -3.18 -10.63 0.01
CA LEU A 51 -1.78 -10.34 0.39
C LEU A 51 -0.75 -11.22 -0.33
N ASN A 52 -1.06 -12.49 -0.58
CA ASN A 52 -0.13 -13.38 -1.27
C ASN A 52 0.07 -12.94 -2.73
N LYS A 53 -1.00 -12.55 -3.43
CA LYS A 53 -0.92 -11.98 -4.78
C LYS A 53 -0.23 -10.61 -4.79
N ALA A 54 -0.52 -9.75 -3.81
CA ALA A 54 0.19 -8.48 -3.68
C ALA A 54 1.71 -8.67 -3.53
N ARG A 55 2.15 -9.70 -2.79
CA ARG A 55 3.59 -10.03 -2.68
C ARG A 55 4.19 -10.50 -4.01
N SER A 56 3.45 -11.24 -4.84
CA SER A 56 3.95 -11.68 -6.14
C SER A 56 4.08 -10.51 -7.11
N PHE A 57 3.08 -9.62 -7.15
CA PHE A 57 3.11 -8.40 -7.96
C PHE A 57 4.30 -7.49 -7.67
N ILE A 58 4.75 -7.40 -6.41
CA ILE A 58 5.94 -6.60 -6.04
C ILE A 58 7.26 -7.25 -6.46
N LYS A 59 7.30 -8.58 -6.62
CA LYS A 59 8.53 -9.33 -6.96
C LYS A 59 8.73 -9.48 -8.47
N GLU A 60 7.64 -9.63 -9.21
CA GLU A 60 7.66 -9.82 -10.66
C GLU A 60 7.91 -8.49 -11.37
N ASP A 61 8.37 -8.53 -12.63
CA ASP A 61 8.35 -7.39 -13.54
C ASP A 61 6.92 -7.10 -14.00
N SER A 62 6.09 -6.72 -13.02
CA SER A 62 4.66 -6.45 -13.14
C SER A 62 4.39 -5.04 -13.68
N GLY A 63 5.43 -4.24 -13.88
CA GLY A 63 5.34 -2.87 -14.35
C GLY A 63 4.93 -1.87 -13.25
N ALA A 64 5.33 -0.61 -13.47
CA ALA A 64 5.18 0.47 -12.49
C ALA A 64 3.73 0.72 -12.04
N CYS A 65 2.74 0.52 -12.90
CA CYS A 65 1.33 0.72 -12.55
C CYS A 65 0.84 -0.31 -11.53
N LEU A 66 1.14 -1.59 -11.74
CA LEU A 66 0.71 -2.65 -10.85
C LEU A 66 1.46 -2.58 -9.51
N TRP A 67 2.76 -2.27 -9.53
CA TRP A 67 3.51 -1.99 -8.30
C TRP A 67 2.90 -0.85 -7.49
N ASN A 68 2.65 0.29 -8.13
CA ASN A 68 2.07 1.46 -7.47
C ASN A 68 0.74 1.10 -6.80
N ARG A 69 -0.18 0.48 -7.54
CA ARG A 69 -1.52 0.13 -7.03
C ARG A 69 -1.46 -0.92 -5.93
N THR A 70 -0.53 -1.87 -6.02
CA THR A 70 -0.29 -2.85 -4.97
C THR A 70 0.22 -2.19 -3.68
N ILE A 71 1.18 -1.27 -3.79
CA ILE A 71 1.70 -0.50 -2.65
C ILE A 71 0.57 0.32 -1.98
N ILE A 72 -0.27 0.99 -2.78
CA ILE A 72 -1.41 1.74 -2.26
C ILE A 72 -2.43 0.81 -1.57
N TYR A 73 -2.72 -0.36 -2.14
CA TYR A 73 -3.55 -1.39 -1.50
C TYR A 73 -3.00 -1.78 -0.12
N LEU A 74 -1.69 -2.04 0.00
CA LEU A 74 -1.06 -2.35 1.27
C LEU A 74 -1.27 -1.24 2.30
N GLY A 75 -1.17 0.03 1.87
CA GLY A 75 -1.47 1.17 2.74
C GLY A 75 -2.92 1.23 3.21
N TYR A 76 -3.88 0.91 2.34
CA TYR A 76 -5.29 0.83 2.73
C TYR A 76 -5.56 -0.29 3.73
N LEU A 77 -5.06 -1.51 3.46
CA LEU A 77 -5.25 -2.64 4.36
C LEU A 77 -4.56 -2.39 5.70
N GLY A 78 -3.33 -1.90 5.67
CA GLY A 78 -2.58 -1.60 6.90
C GLY A 78 -3.24 -0.51 7.75
N ALA A 79 -3.98 0.43 7.15
CA ALA A 79 -4.68 1.48 7.88
C ALA A 79 -5.90 0.98 8.66
N VAL A 80 -6.35 -0.26 8.42
CA VAL A 80 -7.52 -0.84 9.11
C VAL A 80 -7.25 -1.05 10.60
N SER A 81 -6.07 -1.57 10.97
CA SER A 81 -5.67 -1.78 12.37
C SER A 81 -4.18 -2.05 12.48
N GLU A 82 -3.65 -1.96 13.70
CA GLU A 82 -2.24 -2.28 14.00
C GLU A 82 -1.86 -3.70 13.55
N LYS A 83 -2.75 -4.68 13.75
CA LYS A 83 -2.57 -6.06 13.27
C LYS A 83 -2.31 -6.13 11.76
N TYR A 84 -3.12 -5.41 10.97
CA TYR A 84 -2.93 -5.39 9.52
C TYR A 84 -1.67 -4.59 9.14
N ALA A 85 -1.40 -3.48 9.82
CA ALA A 85 -0.18 -2.70 9.63
C ALA A 85 1.08 -3.56 9.81
N GLN A 86 1.16 -4.35 10.88
CA GLN A 86 2.27 -5.28 11.16
C GLN A 86 2.42 -6.34 10.07
N ARG A 87 1.32 -6.78 9.44
CA ARG A 87 1.37 -7.76 8.33
C ARG A 87 1.87 -7.15 7.02
N VAL A 88 1.47 -5.92 6.70
CA VAL A 88 1.80 -5.28 5.41
C VAL A 88 3.13 -4.54 5.44
N PHE A 89 3.54 -4.00 6.59
CA PHE A 89 4.72 -3.16 6.69
C PHE A 89 6.01 -3.86 6.22
N PRO A 90 6.29 -5.13 6.56
CA PRO A 90 7.46 -5.83 6.04
C PRO A 90 7.50 -5.93 4.50
N ILE A 91 6.34 -5.93 3.84
CA ILE A 91 6.24 -5.92 2.37
C ILE A 91 6.63 -4.55 1.83
N LEU A 92 6.11 -3.48 2.45
CA LEU A 92 6.43 -2.09 2.09
C LEU A 92 7.90 -1.75 2.37
N GLU A 93 8.44 -2.20 3.50
CA GLU A 93 9.86 -2.06 3.88
C GLU A 93 10.77 -2.70 2.84
N LYS A 94 10.43 -3.91 2.37
CA LYS A 94 11.17 -4.54 1.27
C LYS A 94 11.00 -3.78 -0.05
N ALA A 95 9.79 -3.31 -0.37
CA ALA A 95 9.52 -2.59 -1.61
C ALA A 95 10.33 -1.28 -1.73
N PHE A 96 10.70 -0.63 -0.62
CA PHE A 96 11.57 0.56 -0.63
C PHE A 96 12.92 0.33 -1.32
N THR A 97 13.45 -0.90 -1.26
CA THR A 97 14.76 -1.23 -1.83
C THR A 97 14.66 -2.04 -3.11
N THR A 98 13.58 -2.80 -3.29
CA THR A 98 13.46 -3.71 -4.44
C THR A 98 12.64 -3.15 -5.61
N VAL A 99 11.78 -2.16 -5.37
CA VAL A 99 10.90 -1.61 -6.42
C VAL A 99 11.37 -0.20 -6.79
N PRO A 100 11.93 -0.01 -7.99
CA PRO A 100 12.49 1.28 -8.38
C PRO A 100 11.40 2.35 -8.54
N ARG A 101 11.71 3.58 -8.10
CA ARG A 101 10.91 4.79 -8.36
C ARG A 101 9.48 4.75 -7.78
N GLN A 102 9.23 3.97 -6.74
CA GLN A 102 7.93 3.89 -6.06
C GLN A 102 7.90 4.58 -4.68
N GLU A 103 8.92 5.38 -4.35
CA GLU A 103 9.06 6.00 -3.03
C GLU A 103 7.83 6.83 -2.64
N ASN A 104 7.25 7.57 -3.59
CA ASN A 104 6.03 8.34 -3.35
C ASN A 104 4.83 7.46 -2.97
N ALA A 105 4.65 6.33 -3.63
CA ALA A 105 3.56 5.40 -3.34
C ALA A 105 3.75 4.77 -1.96
N ILE A 106 4.99 4.42 -1.63
CA ILE A 106 5.30 3.81 -0.33
C ILE A 106 5.10 4.83 0.79
N PHE A 107 5.57 6.06 0.64
CA PHE A 107 5.30 7.12 1.62
C PHE A 107 3.81 7.42 1.76
N GLU A 108 3.04 7.38 0.66
CA GLU A 108 1.58 7.48 0.74
C GLU A 108 0.96 6.32 1.53
N ALA A 109 1.37 5.09 1.25
CA ALA A 109 0.89 3.91 1.95
C ALA A 109 1.17 4.01 3.46
N VAL A 110 2.38 4.42 3.83
CA VAL A 110 2.78 4.63 5.23
C VAL A 110 2.01 5.76 5.89
N GLU A 111 1.77 6.87 5.18
CA GLU A 111 1.00 7.99 5.71
C GLU A 111 -0.44 7.58 6.06
N ARG A 112 -1.05 6.69 5.27
CA ARG A 112 -2.39 6.12 5.53
C ARG A 112 -2.42 5.29 6.80
N MET A 113 -1.37 4.54 7.09
CA MET A 113 -1.28 3.69 8.28
C MET A 113 -0.89 4.46 9.55
N ALA A 114 -0.52 5.74 9.45
CA ALA A 114 0.14 6.51 10.50
C ALA A 114 -0.52 6.43 11.89
N SER A 115 -1.85 6.40 11.96
CA SER A 115 -2.60 6.36 13.23
C SER A 115 -2.58 4.99 13.92
N VAL A 116 -2.21 3.93 13.21
CA VAL A 116 -2.23 2.54 13.71
C VAL A 116 -0.85 1.89 13.74
N LEU A 117 0.21 2.61 13.38
CA LEU A 117 1.57 2.10 13.48
C LEU A 117 2.05 2.07 14.94
N ASP A 118 2.62 0.94 15.35
CA ASP A 118 3.37 0.83 16.60
C ASP A 118 4.68 1.64 16.58
N SER A 119 5.26 1.84 17.75
CA SER A 119 6.49 2.63 17.91
C SER A 119 7.68 2.04 17.17
N GLN A 120 7.79 0.71 17.11
CA GLN A 120 8.89 0.03 16.40
C GLN A 120 8.83 0.32 14.90
N THR A 121 7.64 0.23 14.31
CA THR A 121 7.37 0.47 12.90
C THR A 121 7.53 1.95 12.57
N LYS A 122 7.04 2.85 13.42
CA LYS A 122 7.29 4.30 13.28
C LYS A 122 8.78 4.62 13.25
N ASN A 123 9.59 4.02 14.13
CA ASN A 123 11.04 4.22 14.16
C ASN A 123 11.72 3.75 12.86
N LYS A 124 11.28 2.62 12.30
CA LYS A 124 11.76 2.16 10.98
C LYS A 124 11.40 3.14 9.88
N VAL A 125 10.15 3.63 9.84
CA VAL A 125 9.73 4.66 8.88
C VAL A 125 10.56 5.92 9.00
N LEU A 126 10.81 6.40 10.23
CA LEU A 126 11.61 7.60 10.47
C LEU A 126 13.00 7.47 9.84
N LYS A 127 13.68 6.32 10.01
CA LYS A 127 14.99 6.06 9.37
C LYS A 127 14.92 6.14 7.85
N PHE A 128 13.87 5.59 7.23
CA PHE A 128 13.66 5.74 5.79
C PHE A 128 13.40 7.20 5.42
N ALA A 129 12.50 7.89 6.10
CA ALA A 129 12.17 9.28 5.82
C ALA A 129 13.39 10.21 5.95
N GLU A 130 14.29 9.98 6.91
CA GLU A 130 15.56 10.72 7.05
C GLU A 130 16.48 10.50 5.84
N LYS A 131 16.58 9.27 5.33
CA LYS A 131 17.35 8.98 4.10
C LYS A 131 16.84 9.77 2.89
N TYR A 132 15.53 10.00 2.81
CA TYR A 132 14.89 10.66 1.66
C TYR A 132 14.58 12.15 1.87
N SER A 133 14.83 12.72 3.05
CA SER A 133 14.59 14.16 3.32
C SER A 133 15.54 15.09 2.58
N SER A 134 16.63 14.56 2.03
CA SER A 134 17.59 15.29 1.17
C SER A 134 17.52 14.84 -0.29
N ASN A 135 16.46 14.14 -0.70
CA ASN A 135 16.32 13.66 -2.08
C ASN A 135 16.21 14.83 -3.06
N SER A 136 16.82 14.68 -4.25
CA SER A 136 16.79 15.70 -5.31
C SER A 136 15.39 15.94 -5.88
N LYS A 137 14.49 14.96 -5.78
CA LYS A 137 13.09 15.10 -6.22
C LYS A 137 12.25 15.75 -5.10
N SER A 138 11.75 16.96 -5.38
CA SER A 138 10.99 17.79 -4.43
C SER A 138 9.77 17.08 -3.81
N ASN A 139 9.03 16.30 -4.60
CA ASN A 139 7.85 15.58 -4.12
C ASN A 139 8.19 14.47 -3.10
N ILE A 140 9.25 13.70 -3.35
CA ILE A 140 9.74 12.66 -2.44
C ILE A 140 10.25 13.30 -1.15
N LYS A 141 11.06 14.36 -1.28
CA LYS A 141 11.55 15.15 -0.16
C LYS A 141 10.41 15.67 0.71
N SER A 142 9.40 16.31 0.10
CA SER A 142 8.25 16.88 0.81
C SER A 142 7.48 15.82 1.61
N ARG A 143 7.19 14.65 1.01
CA ARG A 143 6.50 13.56 1.70
C ARG A 143 7.34 12.97 2.84
N ALA A 144 8.64 12.80 2.63
CA ALA A 144 9.56 12.32 3.67
C ALA A 144 9.60 13.29 4.86
N THR A 145 9.77 14.60 4.61
CA THR A 145 9.75 15.63 5.65
C THR A 145 8.42 15.65 6.41
N LYS A 146 7.28 15.50 5.71
CA LYS A 146 5.97 15.44 6.36
C LYS A 146 5.86 14.25 7.34
N LEU A 147 6.38 13.08 6.97
CA LEU A 147 6.40 11.91 7.86
C LEU A 147 7.30 12.13 9.08
N LEU A 148 8.46 12.78 8.92
CA LEU A 148 9.34 13.14 10.03
C LEU A 148 8.62 14.02 11.05
N ILE A 149 7.93 15.05 10.58
CA ILE A 149 7.15 15.95 11.45
C ILE A 149 6.01 15.20 12.13
N LYS A 150 5.33 14.29 11.40
CA LYS A 150 4.16 13.57 11.90
C LYS A 150 4.49 12.54 12.98
N PHE A 151 5.68 11.92 12.93
CA PHE A 151 6.07 10.85 13.86
C PHE A 151 7.07 11.27 14.94
N LYS A 152 7.66 12.46 14.86
CA LYS A 152 8.50 13.03 15.95
C LYS A 152 7.69 13.85 16.96
N LYS A 153 6.41 14.13 16.68
CA LYS A 153 5.43 14.65 17.66
C LYS A 153 4.79 13.50 18.42
#